data_AF-A0A8I2ZW50-F1
#
_entry.id   AF-A0A8I2ZW50-F1
#
_cell.length_a   1.000
_cell.length_b   1.000
_cell.length_c   1.000
_cell.angle_alpha   90.00
_cell.angle_beta   90.00
_cell.angle_gamma   90.00
#
_symmetry.space_group_name_H-M   'P 1'
#
loop_
_entity.id
_entity.type
_entity.pdbx_description
1 polymer ?
#
loop_
_entity_poly.entity_id
_entity_poly.type
_entity_poly.pdbx_seq_one_letter_code
_entity_poly.pdbx_strand_id
1 'polypeptide(L)'
;MSEPQSQAAAAPSSPPHAGSPPTSASPAIASGPDASDDHLQPIEVNDEDSVLGAEDDARSDYASDVSDTASVTSSVFNFEYENGRRYHSYRAGQYLLPNDDKEQDRLDLTHHVFSLTLHGELCISHLENPRRILNLGTGTGIWAIDAGDQFPAAEVIGTDLSPIQSSWVPPNVRFEVDDATLPWTWPRDHFDFVHARTLGGAIKDWPTLLRQCRHHLVPGGQVEIAEGRADFFCDDGTLTESSKTYQWLSEFRRLAQPLGFDIAPALPQLLEDAGFEDVRIVQRRVPLGTWPKDAHLREIGRAFRVQFVEYALEAYSLALFTRLGGWTNEEAQVLFAMVRDEMKTNKVHLYTYTAFVTGRKPTTATS
;
A
#
# COMPACT_ATOMS: atom_id res chain seq x y z
N MET A 1 46.66 -85.01 1.43
CA MET A 1 46.78 -84.54 2.83
C MET A 1 45.69 -83.51 3.03
N SER A 2 44.71 -83.59 3.93
CA SER A 2 44.10 -84.65 4.75
C SER A 2 42.72 -84.08 5.13
N GLU A 3 41.73 -84.96 5.19
CA GLU A 3 40.34 -84.85 5.66
C GLU A 3 40.11 -84.15 7.04
N PRO A 4 38.88 -84.01 7.60
CA PRO A 4 37.75 -83.14 7.23
C PRO A 4 37.10 -82.50 8.51
N GLN A 5 35.92 -81.86 8.44
CA GLN A 5 34.75 -82.15 9.30
C GLN A 5 33.61 -81.11 9.19
N SER A 6 32.40 -81.65 9.04
CA SER A 6 31.10 -81.01 9.17
C SER A 6 30.68 -80.79 10.61
N GLN A 7 29.75 -79.87 10.86
CA GLN A 7 28.63 -80.16 11.77
C GLN A 7 27.39 -79.31 11.44
N ALA A 8 26.23 -79.96 11.53
CA ALA A 8 24.91 -79.43 11.28
C ALA A 8 24.09 -79.36 12.59
N ALA A 9 23.05 -78.53 12.54
CA ALA A 9 21.78 -78.56 13.27
C ALA A 9 21.70 -78.09 14.74
N ALA A 10 20.87 -77.04 14.96
CA ALA A 10 19.81 -77.03 15.98
C ALA A 10 18.83 -75.85 15.74
N ALA A 11 17.55 -76.16 15.51
CA ALA A 11 16.41 -75.34 15.96
C ALA A 11 16.08 -75.81 17.41
N PRO A 12 15.38 -75.06 18.31
CA PRO A 12 14.08 -74.40 18.06
C PRO A 12 13.78 -73.13 18.91
N SER A 13 12.51 -72.69 18.86
CA SER A 13 11.74 -71.91 19.86
C SER A 13 11.63 -70.37 19.74
N SER A 14 10.40 -69.90 19.47
CA SER A 14 9.84 -68.58 19.87
C SER A 14 9.77 -68.50 21.41
N PRO A 15 9.77 -67.31 22.08
CA PRO A 15 8.71 -66.28 22.02
C PRO A 15 9.26 -64.84 22.33
N PRO A 16 8.52 -63.87 22.92
CA PRO A 16 7.25 -63.23 22.57
C PRO A 16 7.41 -61.71 22.26
N HIS A 17 6.28 -61.07 21.92
CA HIS A 17 6.02 -59.63 21.85
C HIS A 17 6.89 -58.69 22.73
N ALA A 18 7.45 -57.67 22.08
CA ALA A 18 7.71 -56.32 22.61
C ALA A 18 7.74 -55.39 21.38
N GLY A 19 6.85 -54.42 21.22
CA GLY A 19 6.82 -53.20 22.03
C GLY A 19 7.26 -52.06 21.11
N SER A 20 6.31 -51.41 20.46
CA SER A 20 6.54 -50.24 19.60
C SER A 20 7.28 -49.14 20.36
N PRO A 21 8.32 -48.50 19.78
CA PRO A 21 8.84 -47.26 20.34
C PRO A 21 7.90 -46.08 20.02
N PRO A 22 7.87 -45.06 20.89
CA PRO A 22 6.84 -44.03 20.87
C PRO A 22 7.07 -43.02 19.74
N THR A 23 5.98 -42.68 19.07
CA THR A 23 5.83 -41.48 18.24
C THR A 23 6.02 -40.26 19.13
N SER A 24 7.18 -39.60 19.01
CA SER A 24 7.35 -38.24 19.49
C SER A 24 6.49 -37.32 18.62
N ALA A 25 5.40 -36.84 19.21
CA ALA A 25 4.55 -35.81 18.66
C ALA A 25 5.39 -34.55 18.38
N SER A 26 5.61 -34.24 17.11
CA SER A 26 5.93 -32.88 16.69
C SER A 26 4.65 -32.04 16.82
N PRO A 27 4.72 -30.86 17.42
CA PRO A 27 3.54 -30.03 17.61
C PRO A 27 3.01 -29.60 16.24
N ALA A 28 1.70 -29.74 16.09
CA ALA A 28 0.93 -29.23 14.97
C ALA A 28 1.31 -27.76 14.76
N ILE A 29 1.87 -27.46 13.58
CA ILE A 29 1.97 -26.10 13.07
C ILE A 29 0.52 -25.62 13.00
N ALA A 30 0.17 -24.71 13.90
CA ALA A 30 -1.08 -24.00 13.85
C ALA A 30 -1.13 -23.33 12.48
N SER A 31 -2.01 -23.84 11.61
CA SER A 31 -2.53 -23.11 10.48
C SER A 31 -2.92 -21.72 10.97
N GLY A 32 -2.22 -20.71 10.45
CA GLY A 32 -2.56 -19.30 10.67
C GLY A 32 -4.03 -19.05 10.32
N PRO A 33 -4.62 -17.97 10.84
CA PRO A 33 -6.04 -17.72 10.65
C PRO A 33 -6.31 -17.64 9.15
N ASP A 34 -7.30 -18.43 8.75
CA ASP A 34 -7.94 -18.43 7.45
C ASP A 34 -8.04 -17.01 6.91
N ALA A 35 -7.63 -16.83 5.65
CA ALA A 35 -8.03 -15.68 4.87
C ALA A 35 -9.54 -15.80 4.59
N SER A 36 -10.35 -15.60 5.63
CA SER A 36 -11.77 -15.42 5.47
C SER A 36 -11.96 -14.06 4.80
N ASP A 37 -12.47 -14.15 3.59
CA ASP A 37 -13.06 -13.05 2.86
C ASP A 37 -14.15 -12.41 3.75
N ASP A 38 -13.80 -11.33 4.47
CA ASP A 38 -14.72 -10.58 5.35
C ASP A 38 -15.73 -9.73 4.54
N HIS A 39 -15.85 -10.02 3.25
CA HIS A 39 -16.75 -9.38 2.34
C HIS A 39 -18.11 -10.06 2.43
N LEU A 40 -19.07 -9.37 3.04
CA LEU A 40 -20.46 -9.18 2.55
C LEU A 40 -21.42 -8.63 3.61
N GLN A 41 -21.03 -8.50 4.88
CA GLN A 41 -21.93 -7.95 5.91
C GLN A 41 -21.77 -6.44 6.07
N PRO A 42 -22.84 -5.64 6.20
CA PRO A 42 -22.74 -4.20 6.49
C PRO A 42 -21.95 -3.92 7.79
N ILE A 43 -21.21 -2.80 7.85
CA ILE A 43 -20.55 -2.38 9.10
C ILE A 43 -21.61 -1.99 10.13
N GLU A 44 -21.59 -2.58 11.33
CA GLU A 44 -22.50 -2.22 12.42
C GLU A 44 -22.21 -0.79 12.94
N VAL A 45 -23.27 -0.01 13.16
CA VAL A 45 -23.21 1.38 13.65
C VAL A 45 -23.16 1.40 15.19
N ASN A 46 -22.40 2.33 15.76
CA ASN A 46 -22.36 2.60 17.19
C ASN A 46 -23.45 3.62 17.59
N ASP A 47 -24.32 3.26 18.53
CA ASP A 47 -25.46 4.09 18.98
C ASP A 47 -25.08 5.17 20.02
N GLU A 48 -23.80 5.33 20.35
CA GLU A 48 -23.32 6.28 21.37
C GLU A 48 -22.41 7.35 20.73
N ASP A 49 -22.95 8.57 20.56
CA ASP A 49 -22.25 9.75 20.05
C ASP A 49 -21.36 10.38 21.15
N SER A 50 -20.05 10.40 20.95
CA SER A 50 -19.12 11.18 21.78
C SER A 50 -18.11 11.94 20.91
N VAL A 51 -18.15 13.27 21.01
CA VAL A 51 -17.26 14.23 20.34
C VAL A 51 -16.09 14.54 21.28
N LEU A 52 -14.84 14.36 20.84
CA LEU A 52 -13.65 14.86 21.54
C LEU A 52 -12.64 15.44 20.54
N GLY A 53 -12.15 16.65 20.86
CA GLY A 53 -11.21 17.44 20.08
C GLY A 53 -9.75 17.08 20.34
N ALA A 54 -8.88 17.49 19.41
CA ALA A 54 -7.44 17.31 19.44
C ALA A 54 -6.72 18.64 19.75
N GLU A 55 -5.57 18.55 20.41
CA GLU A 55 -4.58 19.62 20.56
C GLU A 55 -3.26 19.17 19.90
N ASP A 56 -2.58 20.16 19.33
CA ASP A 56 -1.40 20.11 18.46
C ASP A 56 -0.11 20.44 19.26
N ASP A 57 1.07 20.06 18.75
CA ASP A 57 2.25 20.95 18.65
C ASP A 57 3.58 20.24 18.30
N ALA A 58 4.26 20.89 17.34
CA ALA A 58 5.70 21.17 17.20
C ALA A 58 6.67 20.16 16.55
N ARG A 59 7.09 20.51 15.32
CA ARG A 59 8.26 20.00 14.57
C ARG A 59 9.58 20.66 15.02
N SER A 60 10.70 19.97 14.82
CA SER A 60 12.08 20.49 14.93
C SER A 60 12.89 20.12 13.68
N ASP A 61 13.53 21.10 13.06
CA ASP A 61 14.55 20.96 12.00
C ASP A 61 15.91 20.54 12.60
N TYR A 62 16.73 19.78 11.87
CA TYR A 62 18.20 19.98 11.71
C TYR A 62 18.81 18.97 10.72
N ALA A 63 19.82 19.41 9.97
CA ALA A 63 20.41 18.77 8.79
C ALA A 63 21.69 17.94 9.05
N SER A 64 21.99 16.94 8.19
CA SER A 64 23.36 16.67 7.69
C SER A 64 23.47 15.56 6.60
N ASP A 65 24.05 15.95 5.45
CA ASP A 65 25.14 15.37 4.63
C ASP A 65 25.26 13.90 4.13
N VAL A 66 25.12 13.80 2.79
CA VAL A 66 25.87 13.10 1.69
C VAL A 66 25.86 11.57 1.51
N SER A 67 25.44 11.13 0.31
CA SER A 67 26.11 10.07 -0.47
C SER A 67 25.89 10.27 -1.98
N ASP A 68 26.94 10.01 -2.78
CA ASP A 68 27.06 10.34 -4.20
C ASP A 68 26.21 9.46 -5.13
N THR A 69 25.23 10.10 -5.78
CA THR A 69 24.70 9.77 -7.10
C THR A 69 24.68 11.06 -7.92
N ALA A 70 24.80 10.99 -9.26
CA ALA A 70 24.97 12.14 -10.13
C ALA A 70 24.04 13.32 -9.77
N SER A 71 24.59 14.56 -9.77
CA SER A 71 23.89 15.73 -9.26
C SER A 71 22.51 15.93 -9.91
N VAL A 72 21.48 16.01 -9.08
CA VAL A 72 20.14 16.44 -9.50
C VAL A 72 20.27 17.79 -10.21
N THR A 73 19.79 17.89 -11.45
CA THR A 73 19.80 19.15 -12.19
C THR A 73 18.87 20.16 -11.49
N SER A 74 19.26 21.44 -11.44
CA SER A 74 18.47 22.49 -10.77
C SER A 74 17.02 22.60 -11.25
N SER A 75 16.73 22.12 -12.46
CA SER A 75 15.38 22.05 -13.04
C SER A 75 14.40 21.12 -12.30
N VAL A 76 14.88 20.16 -11.50
CA VAL A 76 14.01 19.26 -10.71
C VAL A 76 13.34 20.00 -9.55
N PHE A 77 13.90 21.14 -9.11
CA PHE A 77 13.34 22.01 -8.08
C PHE A 77 12.41 23.11 -8.61
N ASN A 78 12.07 23.07 -9.91
CA ASN A 78 11.07 23.98 -10.43
C ASN A 78 9.68 23.53 -9.93
N PHE A 79 8.91 24.47 -9.42
CA PHE A 79 7.58 24.22 -8.87
C PHE A 79 6.55 25.11 -9.56
N GLU A 80 5.36 24.56 -9.79
CA GLU A 80 4.21 25.32 -10.24
C GLU A 80 3.30 25.61 -9.04
N TYR A 81 2.77 26.82 -8.95
CA TYR A 81 1.84 27.19 -7.90
C TYR A 81 0.49 27.54 -8.51
N GLU A 82 -0.56 26.89 -8.03
CA GLU A 82 -1.94 27.15 -8.46
C GLU A 82 -2.87 27.02 -7.26
N ASN A 83 -3.80 27.97 -7.10
CA ASN A 83 -4.83 27.94 -6.05
C ASN A 83 -4.26 27.74 -4.63
N GLY A 84 -3.07 28.27 -4.37
CA GLY A 84 -2.39 28.16 -3.06
C GLY A 84 -1.70 26.82 -2.78
N ARG A 85 -1.64 25.91 -3.76
CA ARG A 85 -0.95 24.62 -3.66
C ARG A 85 0.28 24.57 -4.57
N ARG A 86 1.28 23.77 -4.19
CA ARG A 86 2.50 23.54 -4.98
C ARG A 86 2.36 22.24 -5.77
N TYR A 87 2.73 22.26 -7.04
CA TYR A 87 2.71 21.12 -7.96
C TYR A 87 4.07 20.93 -8.63
N HIS A 88 4.28 19.72 -9.14
CA HIS A 88 5.51 19.33 -9.81
C HIS A 88 5.61 19.92 -11.23
N SER A 89 6.78 20.43 -11.63
CA SER A 89 6.99 20.97 -12.98
C SER A 89 7.39 19.92 -14.02
N TYR A 90 7.98 18.79 -13.61
CA TYR A 90 8.29 17.70 -14.53
C TYR A 90 6.99 17.06 -15.01
N ARG A 91 6.78 17.04 -16.34
CA ARG A 91 5.50 16.68 -16.96
C ARG A 91 4.32 17.47 -16.37
N ALA A 92 4.52 18.79 -16.19
CA ALA A 92 3.53 19.72 -15.65
C ALA A 92 2.10 19.45 -16.16
N GLY A 93 1.15 19.41 -15.23
CA GLY A 93 -0.27 19.14 -15.51
C GLY A 93 -0.66 17.66 -15.69
N GLN A 94 0.29 16.73 -15.80
CA GLN A 94 -0.03 15.29 -15.91
C GLN A 94 -0.36 14.64 -14.57
N TYR A 95 0.26 15.11 -13.48
CA TYR A 95 -0.04 14.68 -12.12
C TYR A 95 -0.88 15.75 -11.42
N LEU A 96 -2.03 15.33 -10.89
CA LEU A 96 -3.04 16.23 -10.34
C LEU A 96 -2.88 16.50 -8.85
N LEU A 97 -2.07 15.70 -8.15
CA LEU A 97 -1.83 15.88 -6.73
C LEU A 97 -0.71 16.91 -6.50
N PRO A 98 -0.83 17.72 -5.43
CA PRO A 98 0.22 18.65 -5.03
C PRO A 98 1.47 17.92 -4.51
N ASN A 99 2.53 18.67 -4.23
CA ASN A 99 3.76 18.16 -3.58
C ASN A 99 4.29 19.14 -2.51
N ASP A 100 3.41 19.93 -1.91
CA ASP A 100 3.70 20.80 -0.76
C ASP A 100 3.78 20.02 0.56
N ASP A 101 4.20 20.67 1.63
CA ASP A 101 4.37 20.06 2.96
C ASP A 101 3.05 19.49 3.50
N LYS A 102 1.92 20.12 3.14
CA LYS A 102 0.58 19.62 3.46
C LYS A 102 0.29 18.28 2.77
N GLU A 103 0.81 18.07 1.56
CA GLU A 103 0.71 16.77 0.91
C GLU A 103 1.60 15.73 1.58
N GLN A 104 2.79 16.11 2.06
CA GLN A 104 3.67 15.19 2.79
C GLN A 104 2.99 14.70 4.08
N ASP A 105 2.34 15.58 4.84
CA ASP A 105 1.53 15.21 6.01
C ASP A 105 0.39 14.23 5.62
N ARG A 106 -0.25 14.45 4.46
CA ARG A 106 -1.26 13.53 3.94
C ARG A 106 -0.68 12.15 3.66
N LEU A 107 0.50 12.07 3.05
CA LEU A 107 1.17 10.81 2.72
C LEU A 107 1.53 10.04 3.99
N ASP A 108 2.04 10.70 5.02
CA ASP A 108 2.39 10.07 6.30
C ASP A 108 1.13 9.57 7.04
N LEU A 109 0.05 10.37 7.08
CA LEU A 109 -1.23 9.90 7.61
C LEU A 109 -1.83 8.75 6.78
N THR A 110 -1.62 8.76 5.46
CA THR A 110 -2.02 7.65 4.59
C THR A 110 -1.25 6.38 4.97
N HIS A 111 0.07 6.47 5.18
CA HIS A 111 0.86 5.35 5.67
C HIS A 111 0.31 4.81 7.00
N HIS A 112 -0.02 5.70 7.96
CA HIS A 112 -0.62 5.29 9.23
C HIS A 112 -1.96 4.55 9.05
N VAL A 113 -2.85 5.03 8.18
CA VAL A 113 -4.12 4.35 7.89
C VAL A 113 -3.90 2.95 7.31
N PHE A 114 -2.95 2.78 6.39
CA PHE A 114 -2.59 1.47 5.83
C PHE A 114 -1.97 0.55 6.90
N SER A 115 -1.13 1.08 7.80
CA SER A 115 -0.56 0.31 8.90
C SER A 115 -1.67 -0.20 9.83
N LEU A 116 -2.66 0.64 10.16
CA LEU A 116 -3.83 0.21 10.95
C LEU A 116 -4.61 -0.90 10.25
N THR A 117 -4.87 -0.81 8.94
CA THR A 117 -5.61 -1.86 8.20
C THR A 117 -4.84 -3.18 8.07
N LEU A 118 -3.52 -3.14 8.25
CA LEU A 118 -2.62 -4.28 8.27
C LEU A 118 -2.24 -4.73 9.69
N HIS A 119 -2.87 -4.18 10.74
CA HIS A 119 -2.53 -4.47 12.13
C HIS A 119 -1.05 -4.26 12.49
N GLY A 120 -0.41 -3.27 11.86
CA GLY A 120 0.99 -2.92 12.08
C GLY A 120 1.98 -3.57 11.11
N GLU A 121 1.55 -4.53 10.29
CA GLU A 121 2.41 -5.12 9.25
C GLU A 121 2.63 -4.14 8.09
N LEU A 122 3.77 -4.24 7.41
CA LEU A 122 4.12 -3.33 6.30
C LEU A 122 3.44 -3.68 4.96
N CYS A 123 3.16 -4.96 4.76
CA CYS A 123 2.61 -5.52 3.53
C CYS A 123 1.88 -6.84 3.84
N ILE A 124 1.07 -7.34 2.91
CA ILE A 124 0.42 -8.67 3.05
C ILE A 124 1.29 -9.81 2.53
N SER A 125 2.32 -9.47 1.75
CA SER A 125 3.31 -10.39 1.22
C SER A 125 4.18 -10.95 2.33
N HIS A 126 4.29 -12.28 2.39
CA HIS A 126 5.19 -12.93 3.35
C HIS A 126 6.62 -12.89 2.81
N LEU A 127 7.49 -12.12 3.47
CA LEU A 127 8.89 -11.92 3.07
C LEU A 127 9.84 -12.67 4.02
N GLU A 128 10.52 -13.70 3.51
CA GLU A 128 11.52 -14.46 4.27
C GLU A 128 12.92 -13.94 3.98
N ASN A 129 13.44 -13.07 4.86
CA ASN A 129 14.79 -12.50 4.76
C ASN A 129 15.10 -11.91 3.36
N PRO A 130 14.29 -10.94 2.88
CA PRO A 130 14.55 -10.30 1.58
C PRO A 130 15.94 -9.68 1.59
N ARG A 131 16.65 -9.73 0.46
CA ARG A 131 17.98 -9.11 0.32
C ARG A 131 17.92 -7.79 -0.43
N ARG A 132 16.99 -7.62 -1.36
CA ARG A 132 16.77 -6.37 -2.09
C ARG A 132 15.29 -6.06 -2.25
N ILE A 133 14.88 -4.89 -1.77
CA ILE A 133 13.53 -4.36 -1.85
C ILE A 133 13.55 -3.08 -2.67
N LEU A 134 12.62 -2.96 -3.62
CA LEU A 134 12.35 -1.72 -4.36
C LEU A 134 11.00 -1.17 -3.94
N ASN A 135 10.95 0.10 -3.52
CA ASN A 135 9.73 0.85 -3.25
C ASN A 135 9.52 1.92 -4.33
N LEU A 136 8.53 1.73 -5.20
CA LEU A 136 8.23 2.62 -6.32
C LEU A 136 7.29 3.75 -5.87
N GLY A 137 7.62 4.99 -6.24
CA GLY A 137 6.84 6.16 -5.82
C GLY A 137 6.84 6.32 -4.31
N THR A 138 8.04 6.40 -3.75
CA THR A 138 8.26 6.29 -2.30
C THR A 138 7.64 7.46 -1.51
N GLY A 139 7.28 8.57 -2.17
CA GLY A 139 6.70 9.73 -1.50
C GLY A 139 7.67 10.29 -0.46
N THR A 140 7.23 10.42 0.79
CA THR A 140 8.09 10.84 1.92
C THR A 140 9.19 9.83 2.25
N GLY A 141 9.08 8.60 1.76
CA GLY A 141 10.00 7.50 2.03
C GLY A 141 9.66 6.68 3.27
N ILE A 142 8.61 7.05 4.02
CA ILE A 142 8.26 6.45 5.31
C ILE A 142 8.12 4.92 5.24
N TRP A 143 7.48 4.37 4.20
CA TRP A 143 7.37 2.92 4.04
C TRP A 143 8.73 2.24 3.84
N ALA A 144 9.61 2.85 3.04
CA ALA A 144 10.94 2.30 2.79
C ALA A 144 11.84 2.38 4.04
N ILE A 145 11.67 3.42 4.86
CA ILE A 145 12.34 3.56 6.15
C ILE A 145 11.92 2.43 7.09
N ASP A 146 10.60 2.23 7.26
CA ASP A 146 10.10 1.15 8.13
C ASP A 146 10.52 -0.23 7.63
N ALA A 147 10.54 -0.44 6.30
CA ALA A 147 11.05 -1.67 5.70
C ALA A 147 12.55 -1.88 5.98
N GLY A 148 13.34 -0.80 5.98
CA GLY A 148 14.76 -0.83 6.34
C GLY A 148 14.98 -1.26 7.79
N ASP A 149 14.15 -0.75 8.71
CA ASP A 149 14.18 -1.12 10.13
C ASP A 149 13.71 -2.56 10.37
N GLN A 150 12.64 -3.00 9.68
CA GLN A 150 12.12 -4.37 9.79
C GLN A 150 13.07 -5.41 9.18
N PHE A 151 13.77 -5.07 8.09
CA PHE A 151 14.66 -5.96 7.36
C PHE A 151 16.09 -5.39 7.28
N PRO A 152 16.85 -5.38 8.40
CA PRO A 152 18.18 -4.74 8.46
C PRO A 152 19.24 -5.40 7.56
N ALA A 153 18.98 -6.63 7.07
CA ALA A 153 19.85 -7.32 6.12
C ALA A 153 19.49 -7.05 4.65
N ALA A 154 18.34 -6.42 4.38
CA ALA A 154 17.89 -6.05 3.05
C ALA A 154 18.47 -4.71 2.64
N GLU A 155 18.86 -4.56 1.38
CA GLU A 155 19.03 -3.27 0.73
C GLU A 155 17.65 -2.76 0.27
N VAL A 156 17.24 -1.59 0.75
CA VAL A 156 15.96 -0.97 0.39
C VAL A 156 16.21 0.27 -0.46
N ILE A 157 15.69 0.26 -1.68
CA ILE A 157 15.77 1.40 -2.60
C ILE A 157 14.37 1.99 -2.75
N GLY A 158 14.20 3.27 -2.44
CA GLY A 158 12.98 4.00 -2.77
C GLY A 158 13.20 4.91 -3.98
N THR A 159 12.29 4.89 -4.96
CA THR A 159 12.35 5.80 -6.10
C THR A 159 11.18 6.76 -6.12
N ASP A 160 11.41 8.01 -6.48
CA ASP A 160 10.36 9.00 -6.68
C ASP A 160 10.81 10.09 -7.66
N LEU A 161 9.87 10.82 -8.25
CA LEU A 161 10.18 12.00 -9.06
C LEU A 161 10.63 13.19 -8.19
N SER A 162 10.17 13.24 -6.95
CA SER A 162 10.42 14.36 -6.03
C SER A 162 11.46 13.98 -4.97
N PRO A 163 12.57 14.74 -4.84
CA PRO A 163 13.55 14.54 -3.78
C PRO A 163 13.08 15.20 -2.46
N ILE A 164 12.05 14.63 -1.83
CA ILE A 164 11.43 15.14 -0.59
C ILE A 164 11.73 14.28 0.65
N GLN A 165 12.51 13.23 0.48
CA GLN A 165 12.73 12.22 1.52
C GLN A 165 13.73 12.71 2.57
N SER A 166 13.59 12.20 3.79
CA SER A 166 14.52 12.47 4.89
C SER A 166 15.95 12.02 4.54
N SER A 167 16.95 12.80 4.99
CA SER A 167 18.35 12.36 4.99
C SER A 167 18.66 11.42 6.15
N TRP A 168 17.85 11.45 7.21
CA TRP A 168 17.94 10.55 8.35
C TRP A 168 17.17 9.27 8.04
N VAL A 169 17.89 8.24 7.59
CA VAL A 169 17.35 6.93 7.23
C VAL A 169 18.21 5.80 7.78
N PRO A 170 17.67 4.57 7.89
CA PRO A 170 18.46 3.39 8.19
C PRO A 170 19.62 3.21 7.19
N PRO A 171 20.78 2.67 7.61
CA PRO A 171 21.98 2.59 6.77
C PRO A 171 21.83 1.70 5.53
N ASN A 172 20.76 0.89 5.50
CA ASN A 172 20.40 0.01 4.40
C ASN A 172 19.32 0.58 3.47
N VAL A 173 18.88 1.82 3.70
CA VAL A 173 17.89 2.52 2.87
C VAL A 173 18.57 3.60 2.04
N ARG A 174 18.24 3.68 0.75
CA ARG A 174 18.61 4.83 -0.09
C ARG A 174 17.45 5.28 -0.97
N PHE A 175 17.49 6.55 -1.38
CA PHE A 175 16.51 7.13 -2.28
C PHE A 175 17.15 7.58 -3.58
N GLU A 176 16.46 7.35 -4.69
CA GLU A 176 16.90 7.72 -6.03
C GLU A 176 15.78 8.55 -6.71
N VAL A 177 16.16 9.67 -7.33
CA VAL A 177 15.23 10.45 -8.14
C VAL A 177 15.09 9.76 -9.49
N ASP A 178 14.00 9.04 -9.69
CA ASP A 178 13.79 8.24 -10.90
C ASP A 178 12.30 8.15 -11.30
N ASP A 179 12.07 8.07 -12.60
CA ASP A 179 10.74 7.91 -13.19
C ASP A 179 10.49 6.42 -13.44
N ALA A 180 9.66 5.81 -12.58
CA ALA A 180 9.32 4.39 -12.67
C ALA A 180 8.75 3.96 -14.04
N THR A 181 8.27 4.90 -14.86
CA THR A 181 7.74 4.64 -16.21
C THR A 181 8.81 4.52 -17.29
N LEU A 182 10.06 4.86 -16.98
CA LEU A 182 11.19 4.71 -17.90
C LEU A 182 11.82 3.32 -17.80
N PRO A 183 12.61 2.89 -18.81
CA PRO A 183 13.39 1.67 -18.74
C PRO A 183 14.30 1.63 -17.52
N TRP A 184 14.12 0.62 -16.67
CA TRP A 184 14.93 0.46 -15.46
C TRP A 184 16.37 0.03 -15.79
N THR A 185 17.33 0.54 -15.01
CA THR A 185 18.76 0.32 -15.26
C THR A 185 19.37 -0.82 -14.45
N TRP A 186 18.62 -1.39 -13.49
CA TRP A 186 19.06 -2.55 -12.73
C TRP A 186 19.19 -3.81 -13.60
N PRO A 187 20.00 -4.81 -13.20
CA PRO A 187 20.02 -6.10 -13.88
C PRO A 187 18.66 -6.81 -13.86
N ARG A 188 18.48 -7.76 -14.76
CA ARG A 188 17.42 -8.76 -14.66
C ARG A 188 17.60 -9.58 -13.37
N ASP A 189 16.49 -10.03 -12.77
CA ASP A 189 16.50 -10.90 -11.59
C ASP A 189 17.31 -10.29 -10.41
N HIS A 190 17.04 -9.04 -10.08
CA HIS A 190 17.78 -8.24 -9.11
C HIS A 190 17.10 -8.10 -7.74
N PHE A 191 15.78 -7.87 -7.73
CA PHE A 191 14.98 -7.59 -6.52
C PHE A 191 14.27 -8.85 -6.00
N ASP A 192 14.19 -9.01 -4.69
CA ASP A 192 13.37 -10.05 -4.06
C ASP A 192 11.90 -9.59 -3.93
N PHE A 193 11.70 -8.29 -3.70
CA PHE A 193 10.39 -7.69 -3.53
C PHE A 193 10.31 -6.32 -4.20
N VAL A 194 9.19 -6.06 -4.87
CA VAL A 194 8.83 -4.74 -5.41
C VAL A 194 7.52 -4.31 -4.77
N HIS A 195 7.54 -3.20 -4.06
CA HIS A 195 6.35 -2.59 -3.46
C HIS A 195 6.04 -1.28 -4.17
N ALA A 196 4.75 -0.97 -4.31
CA ALA A 196 4.28 0.36 -4.67
C ALA A 196 3.00 0.67 -3.91
N ARG A 197 2.80 1.94 -3.56
CA ARG A 197 1.60 2.37 -2.84
C ARG A 197 1.01 3.65 -3.41
N THR A 198 -0.31 3.68 -3.58
CA THR A 198 -1.08 4.86 -3.97
C THR A 198 -0.57 5.53 -5.26
N LEU A 199 -0.29 4.72 -6.28
CA LEU A 199 0.17 5.17 -7.59
C LEU A 199 -0.98 5.33 -8.61
N GLY A 200 -2.22 5.07 -8.21
CA GLY A 200 -3.42 5.42 -8.96
C GLY A 200 -3.38 6.86 -9.47
N GLY A 201 -3.64 7.05 -10.76
CA GLY A 201 -3.55 8.35 -11.43
C GLY A 201 -2.14 8.80 -11.83
N ALA A 202 -1.08 8.34 -11.15
CA ALA A 202 0.33 8.64 -11.50
C ALA A 202 0.81 7.81 -12.70
N ILE A 203 0.50 6.51 -12.69
CA ILE A 203 0.94 5.57 -13.73
C ILE A 203 -0.15 5.45 -14.79
N LYS A 204 0.20 5.71 -16.05
CA LYS A 204 -0.71 5.57 -17.21
C LYS A 204 -0.60 4.21 -17.89
N ASP A 205 0.62 3.67 -18.02
CA ASP A 205 0.89 2.38 -18.65
C ASP A 205 1.29 1.33 -17.60
N TRP A 206 0.30 0.88 -16.84
CA TRP A 206 0.45 -0.20 -15.86
C TRP A 206 0.97 -1.51 -16.49
N PRO A 207 0.50 -1.96 -17.67
CA PRO A 207 1.05 -3.16 -18.31
C PRO A 207 2.57 -3.11 -18.49
N THR A 208 3.12 -1.97 -18.92
CA THR A 208 4.57 -1.82 -19.06
C THR A 208 5.27 -1.84 -17.71
N LEU A 209 4.78 -1.08 -16.72
CA LEU A 209 5.36 -1.06 -15.38
C LEU A 209 5.43 -2.47 -14.76
N LEU A 210 4.33 -3.22 -14.80
CA LEU A 210 4.25 -4.56 -14.22
C LEU A 210 5.17 -5.56 -14.94
N ARG A 211 5.34 -5.44 -16.27
CA ARG A 211 6.35 -6.21 -17.01
C ARG A 211 7.77 -5.87 -16.56
N GLN A 212 8.07 -4.60 -16.25
CA GLN A 212 9.37 -4.21 -15.68
C GLN A 212 9.55 -4.82 -14.29
N CYS A 213 8.56 -4.70 -13.39
CA CYS A 213 8.60 -5.35 -12.08
C CYS A 213 8.95 -6.84 -12.22
N ARG A 214 8.25 -7.56 -13.11
CA ARG A 214 8.53 -8.98 -13.36
C ARG A 214 9.92 -9.22 -13.95
N HIS A 215 10.40 -8.36 -14.84
CA HIS A 215 11.73 -8.51 -15.44
C HIS A 215 12.84 -8.45 -14.37
N HIS A 216 12.71 -7.52 -13.43
CA HIS A 216 13.74 -7.25 -12.41
C HIS A 216 13.54 -8.01 -11.11
N LEU A 217 12.41 -8.66 -10.87
CA LEU A 217 12.24 -9.59 -9.74
C LEU A 217 13.04 -10.89 -9.95
N VAL A 218 13.64 -11.46 -8.92
CA VAL A 218 14.23 -12.82 -8.97
C VAL A 218 13.13 -13.87 -9.19
N PRO A 219 13.44 -15.07 -9.73
CA PRO A 219 12.50 -16.19 -9.74
C PRO A 219 11.96 -16.47 -8.32
N GLY A 220 10.64 -16.50 -8.16
CA GLY A 220 9.99 -16.60 -6.85
C GLY A 220 9.81 -15.28 -6.09
N GLY A 221 10.42 -14.18 -6.56
CA GLY A 221 10.23 -12.84 -5.99
C GLY A 221 8.80 -12.33 -6.18
N GLN A 222 8.40 -11.35 -5.37
CA GLN A 222 7.01 -10.90 -5.26
C GLN A 222 6.86 -9.42 -5.61
N VAL A 223 5.71 -9.06 -6.17
CA VAL A 223 5.27 -7.66 -6.29
C VAL A 223 4.03 -7.47 -5.43
N GLU A 224 3.96 -6.35 -4.73
CA GLU A 224 2.74 -5.89 -4.04
C GLU A 224 2.42 -4.45 -4.43
N ILE A 225 1.19 -4.24 -4.89
CA ILE A 225 0.65 -2.92 -5.18
C ILE A 225 -0.49 -2.64 -4.19
N ALA A 226 -0.29 -1.65 -3.33
CA ALA A 226 -1.23 -1.26 -2.28
C ALA A 226 -1.95 0.05 -2.67
N GLU A 227 -3.27 0.02 -2.82
CA GLU A 227 -4.07 1.16 -3.31
C GLU A 227 -5.19 1.50 -2.35
N GLY A 228 -5.42 2.81 -2.15
CA GLY A 228 -6.69 3.29 -1.59
C GLY A 228 -7.69 3.40 -2.73
N ARG A 229 -8.87 2.80 -2.58
CA ARG A 229 -9.93 2.96 -3.59
C ARG A 229 -10.32 4.43 -3.67
N ALA A 230 -10.42 4.96 -4.87
CA ALA A 230 -10.82 6.36 -5.07
C ALA A 230 -12.32 6.59 -4.82
N ASP A 231 -13.11 5.50 -4.82
CA ASP A 231 -14.56 5.54 -4.61
C ASP A 231 -14.97 5.34 -3.15
N PHE A 232 -16.15 5.84 -2.81
CA PHE A 232 -16.77 5.71 -1.49
C PHE A 232 -18.10 4.96 -1.57
N PHE A 233 -18.37 4.18 -0.54
CA PHE A 233 -19.53 3.29 -0.43
C PHE A 233 -20.35 3.65 0.81
N CYS A 234 -21.64 3.35 0.75
CA CYS A 234 -22.62 3.63 1.81
C CYS A 234 -23.70 2.54 1.75
N ASP A 235 -23.83 1.74 2.81
CA ASP A 235 -24.68 0.54 2.78
C ASP A 235 -26.11 0.78 3.34
N ASP A 236 -26.34 1.93 3.99
CA ASP A 236 -27.56 2.18 4.77
C ASP A 236 -28.36 3.43 4.31
N GLY A 237 -27.97 4.03 3.19
CA GLY A 237 -28.68 5.17 2.60
C GLY A 237 -28.51 6.49 3.34
N THR A 238 -27.57 6.60 4.28
CA THR A 238 -27.27 7.87 4.98
C THR A 238 -26.67 8.93 4.05
N LEU A 239 -26.02 8.54 2.95
CA LEU A 239 -25.62 9.45 1.88
C LEU A 239 -26.81 9.75 0.96
N THR A 240 -27.42 10.92 1.14
CA THR A 240 -28.57 11.36 0.33
C THR A 240 -28.16 12.33 -0.78
N GLU A 241 -28.94 12.37 -1.87
CA GLU A 241 -28.69 13.28 -3.01
C GLU A 241 -28.71 14.77 -2.62
N SER A 242 -29.37 15.12 -1.52
CA SER A 242 -29.41 16.48 -1.00
C SER A 242 -28.13 16.90 -0.26
N SER A 243 -27.27 15.95 0.11
CA SER A 243 -26.04 16.22 0.86
C SER A 243 -24.94 16.81 -0.04
N LYS A 244 -24.10 17.66 0.53
CA LYS A 244 -22.95 18.24 -0.16
C LYS A 244 -21.86 17.23 -0.43
N THR A 245 -21.76 16.22 0.41
CA THR A 245 -20.89 15.06 0.20
C THR A 245 -21.31 14.26 -1.03
N TYR A 246 -22.61 14.05 -1.24
CA TYR A 246 -23.09 13.40 -2.47
C TYR A 246 -22.79 14.24 -3.71
N GLN A 247 -23.01 15.56 -3.64
CA GLN A 247 -22.67 16.48 -4.73
C GLN A 247 -21.17 16.40 -5.07
N TRP A 248 -20.30 16.46 -4.06
CA TRP A 248 -18.86 16.33 -4.24
C TRP A 248 -18.47 14.98 -4.84
N LEU A 249 -18.96 13.87 -4.29
CA LEU A 249 -18.59 12.53 -4.73
C LEU A 249 -19.06 12.28 -6.17
N SER A 250 -20.25 12.77 -6.53
CA SER A 250 -20.78 12.68 -7.89
C SER A 250 -19.93 13.45 -8.90
N GLU A 251 -19.50 14.67 -8.55
CA GLU A 251 -18.62 15.48 -9.39
C GLU A 251 -17.21 14.87 -9.49
N PHE A 252 -16.67 14.38 -8.37
CA PHE A 252 -15.40 13.67 -8.34
C PHE A 252 -15.43 12.45 -9.26
N ARG A 253 -16.45 11.58 -9.15
CA ARG A 253 -16.63 10.41 -10.02
C ARG A 253 -16.68 10.78 -11.49
N ARG A 254 -17.45 11.82 -11.85
CA ARG A 254 -17.59 12.31 -13.22
C ARG A 254 -16.25 12.74 -13.81
N LEU A 255 -15.42 13.42 -13.03
CA LEU A 255 -14.13 13.96 -13.49
C LEU A 255 -12.98 12.95 -13.39
N ALA A 256 -13.01 12.05 -12.41
CA ALA A 256 -11.97 11.07 -12.14
C ALA A 256 -12.00 9.86 -13.08
N GLN A 257 -13.15 9.53 -13.65
CA GLN A 257 -13.35 8.34 -14.48
C GLN A 257 -12.26 8.13 -15.57
N PRO A 258 -11.87 9.12 -16.40
CA PRO A 258 -10.86 8.91 -17.43
C PRO A 258 -9.41 8.91 -16.91
N LEU A 259 -9.17 9.19 -15.63
CA LEU A 259 -7.83 9.47 -15.12
C LEU A 259 -7.13 8.27 -14.49
N GLY A 260 -7.87 7.19 -14.23
CA GLY A 260 -7.33 5.94 -13.69
C GLY A 260 -6.94 6.03 -12.21
N PHE A 261 -7.67 6.82 -11.41
CA PHE A 261 -7.43 6.90 -9.97
C PHE A 261 -7.76 5.59 -9.24
N ASP A 262 -8.78 4.85 -9.68
CA ASP A 262 -9.17 3.57 -9.09
C ASP A 262 -8.66 2.38 -9.91
N ILE A 263 -7.37 2.05 -9.77
CA ILE A 263 -6.72 0.97 -10.53
C ILE A 263 -6.91 -0.41 -9.89
N ALA A 264 -7.16 -0.47 -8.57
CA ALA A 264 -7.13 -1.72 -7.80
C ALA A 264 -7.98 -2.86 -8.39
N PRO A 265 -9.21 -2.64 -8.90
CA PRO A 265 -10.00 -3.70 -9.51
C PRO A 265 -9.37 -4.33 -10.78
N ALA A 266 -8.53 -3.58 -11.50
CA ALA A 266 -7.88 -4.04 -12.73
C ALA A 266 -6.53 -4.74 -12.48
N LEU A 267 -5.87 -4.44 -11.35
CA LEU A 267 -4.53 -4.96 -11.05
C LEU A 267 -4.40 -6.49 -11.09
N PRO A 268 -5.36 -7.31 -10.61
CA PRO A 268 -5.22 -8.76 -10.67
C PRO A 268 -5.02 -9.27 -12.10
N GLN A 269 -5.89 -8.87 -13.03
CA GLN A 269 -5.77 -9.25 -14.44
C GLN A 269 -4.47 -8.71 -15.05
N LEU A 270 -4.10 -7.47 -14.74
CA LEU A 270 -2.88 -6.86 -15.26
C LEU A 270 -1.60 -7.59 -14.79
N LEU A 271 -1.59 -8.14 -13.58
CA LEU A 271 -0.50 -8.97 -13.07
C LEU A 271 -0.45 -10.32 -13.79
N GLU A 272 -1.59 -10.99 -13.97
CA GLU A 272 -1.67 -12.24 -14.73
C GLU A 272 -1.19 -12.04 -16.18
N ASP A 273 -1.64 -10.98 -16.84
CA ASP A 273 -1.24 -10.62 -18.21
C ASP A 273 0.26 -10.29 -18.31
N ALA A 274 0.84 -9.72 -17.24
CA ALA A 274 2.28 -9.51 -17.14
C ALA A 274 3.07 -10.80 -16.88
N GLY A 275 2.40 -11.92 -16.57
CA GLY A 275 2.98 -13.24 -16.37
C GLY A 275 3.35 -13.57 -14.93
N PHE A 276 2.72 -12.91 -13.95
CA PHE A 276 2.80 -13.30 -12.54
C PHE A 276 1.89 -14.51 -12.26
N GLU A 277 2.25 -15.30 -11.26
CA GLU A 277 1.45 -16.40 -10.71
C GLU A 277 1.05 -16.11 -9.26
N ASP A 278 0.15 -16.93 -8.70
CA ASP A 278 -0.41 -16.74 -7.35
C ASP A 278 -0.97 -15.33 -7.10
N VAL A 279 -1.64 -14.76 -8.11
CA VAL A 279 -2.21 -13.43 -8.02
C VAL A 279 -3.35 -13.41 -7.02
N ARG A 280 -3.33 -12.43 -6.10
CA ARG A 280 -4.34 -12.27 -5.05
C ARG A 280 -4.68 -10.80 -4.89
N ILE A 281 -5.94 -10.53 -4.54
CA ILE A 281 -6.40 -9.23 -4.06
C ILE A 281 -6.99 -9.42 -2.68
N VAL A 282 -6.58 -8.58 -1.74
CA VAL A 282 -7.13 -8.51 -0.40
C VAL A 282 -7.61 -7.09 -0.19
N GLN A 283 -8.89 -6.90 0.14
CA GLN A 283 -9.39 -5.59 0.51
C GLN A 283 -9.71 -5.52 2.01
N ARG A 284 -9.48 -4.34 2.58
CA ARG A 284 -9.80 -4.01 3.97
C ARG A 284 -10.61 -2.73 4.01
N ARG A 285 -11.73 -2.74 4.73
CA ARG A 285 -12.60 -1.58 4.83
C ARG A 285 -11.93 -0.46 5.62
N VAL A 286 -12.13 0.76 5.15
CA VAL A 286 -11.65 1.99 5.78
C VAL A 286 -12.86 2.91 5.96
N PRO A 287 -13.50 2.88 7.14
CA PRO A 287 -14.61 3.77 7.45
C PRO A 287 -14.14 5.22 7.42
N LEU A 288 -14.98 6.13 6.95
CA LEU A 288 -14.74 7.56 7.08
C LEU A 288 -15.45 8.04 8.34
N GLY A 289 -14.77 7.89 9.47
CA GLY A 289 -15.25 8.32 10.78
C GLY A 289 -15.38 7.21 11.83
N THR A 290 -16.11 7.50 12.90
CA THR A 290 -16.11 6.75 14.15
C THR A 290 -17.48 6.16 14.43
N TRP A 291 -18.34 6.15 13.42
CA TRP A 291 -19.63 5.50 13.41
C TRP A 291 -19.57 3.96 13.51
N PRO A 292 -18.48 3.24 13.15
CA PRO A 292 -18.44 1.80 13.37
C PRO A 292 -18.49 1.42 14.85
N LYS A 293 -19.22 0.35 15.16
CA LYS A 293 -19.27 -0.29 16.49
C LYS A 293 -17.99 -1.06 16.82
N ASP A 294 -17.40 -1.72 15.83
CA ASP A 294 -16.10 -2.37 16.00
C ASP A 294 -15.02 -1.35 16.38
N ALA A 295 -14.25 -1.67 17.42
CA ALA A 295 -13.29 -0.73 18.00
C ALA A 295 -12.12 -0.43 17.07
N HIS A 296 -11.67 -1.43 16.30
CA HIS A 296 -10.55 -1.29 15.39
C HIS A 296 -10.94 -0.53 14.12
N LEU A 297 -12.10 -0.83 13.53
CA LEU A 297 -12.69 -0.05 12.44
C LEU A 297 -12.94 1.41 12.84
N ARG A 298 -13.34 1.66 14.09
CA ARG A 298 -13.50 3.02 14.63
C ARG A 298 -12.16 3.75 14.78
N GLU A 299 -11.09 3.05 15.12
CA GLU A 299 -9.73 3.61 15.16
C GLU A 299 -9.22 3.96 13.76
N ILE A 300 -9.33 3.01 12.81
CA ILE A 300 -9.04 3.24 11.38
C ILE A 300 -9.80 4.47 10.89
N GLY A 301 -11.10 4.52 11.16
CA GLY A 301 -11.93 5.60 10.64
C GLY A 301 -11.74 6.94 11.35
N ARG A 302 -11.24 6.96 12.59
CA ARG A 302 -10.77 8.21 13.23
C ARG A 302 -9.57 8.76 12.48
N ALA A 303 -8.55 7.93 12.23
CA ALA A 303 -7.34 8.34 11.51
C ALA A 303 -7.67 8.76 10.07
N PHE A 304 -8.48 7.97 9.37
CA PHE A 304 -8.86 8.26 7.99
C PHE A 304 -9.72 9.53 7.87
N ARG A 305 -10.60 9.83 8.85
CA ARG A 305 -11.34 11.10 8.82
C ARG A 305 -10.41 12.30 8.86
N VAL A 306 -9.39 12.30 9.73
CA VAL A 306 -8.41 13.39 9.80
C VAL A 306 -7.66 13.51 8.47
N GLN A 307 -7.11 12.40 7.98
CA GLN A 307 -6.40 12.34 6.69
C GLN A 307 -7.27 12.90 5.55
N PHE A 308 -8.56 12.53 5.50
CA PHE A 308 -9.44 12.92 4.41
C PHE A 308 -9.90 14.38 4.51
N VAL A 309 -10.47 14.77 5.65
CA VAL A 309 -11.12 16.08 5.85
C VAL A 309 -10.11 17.22 5.80
N GLU A 310 -8.95 17.06 6.44
CA GLU A 310 -7.95 18.11 6.54
C GLU A 310 -7.07 18.19 5.28
N TYR A 311 -6.85 17.05 4.61
CA TYR A 311 -5.88 16.95 3.52
C TYR A 311 -6.46 16.42 2.21
N ALA A 312 -6.89 15.14 2.16
CA ALA A 312 -7.13 14.43 0.91
C ALA A 312 -8.28 15.01 0.08
N LEU A 313 -9.36 15.47 0.73
CA LEU A 313 -10.50 16.08 0.06
C LEU A 313 -10.07 17.17 -0.92
N GLU A 314 -9.24 18.10 -0.47
CA GLU A 314 -8.74 19.19 -1.31
C GLU A 314 -7.63 18.72 -2.25
N ALA A 315 -6.69 17.90 -1.77
CA ALA A 315 -5.56 17.43 -2.58
C ALA A 315 -6.02 16.72 -3.86
N TYR A 316 -7.00 15.81 -3.75
CA TYR A 316 -7.54 15.08 -4.90
C TYR A 316 -8.53 15.88 -5.74
N SER A 317 -9.25 16.84 -5.14
CA SER A 317 -10.39 17.47 -5.81
C SER A 317 -10.08 18.84 -6.39
N LEU A 318 -9.17 19.63 -5.82
CA LEU A 318 -9.01 21.03 -6.19
C LEU A 318 -8.59 21.20 -7.65
N ALA A 319 -7.44 20.65 -8.04
CA ALA A 319 -6.98 20.70 -9.43
C ALA A 319 -7.94 19.98 -10.38
N LEU A 320 -8.59 18.90 -9.93
CA LEU A 320 -9.56 18.16 -10.72
C LEU A 320 -10.77 19.05 -11.06
N PHE A 321 -11.33 19.74 -10.07
CA PHE A 321 -12.54 20.56 -10.20
C PHE A 321 -12.24 21.85 -10.95
N THR A 322 -11.10 22.50 -10.69
CA THR A 322 -10.76 23.77 -11.34
C THR A 322 -10.28 23.57 -12.78
N ARG A 323 -9.41 22.59 -13.04
CA ARG A 323 -8.84 22.39 -14.39
C ARG A 323 -9.80 21.65 -15.32
N LEU A 324 -10.54 20.66 -14.81
CA LEU A 324 -11.40 19.80 -15.64
C LEU A 324 -12.90 20.00 -15.41
N GLY A 325 -13.30 20.46 -14.22
CA GLY A 325 -14.69 20.70 -13.87
C GLY A 325 -15.21 22.09 -14.22
N GLY A 326 -14.32 23.05 -14.53
CA GLY A 326 -14.70 24.44 -14.79
C GLY A 326 -15.15 25.21 -13.55
N TRP A 327 -14.86 24.68 -12.35
CA TRP A 327 -15.13 25.37 -11.09
C TRP A 327 -14.13 26.49 -10.87
N THR A 328 -14.59 27.58 -10.26
CA THR A 328 -13.67 28.53 -9.61
C THR A 328 -13.10 27.93 -8.32
N ASN A 329 -11.96 28.44 -7.87
CA ASN A 329 -11.36 28.01 -6.60
C ASN A 329 -12.33 28.29 -5.43
N GLU A 330 -13.00 29.44 -5.45
CA GLU A 330 -13.96 29.85 -4.43
C GLU A 330 -15.14 28.88 -4.34
N GLU A 331 -15.75 28.49 -5.47
CA GLU A 331 -16.85 27.53 -5.49
C GLU A 331 -16.42 26.16 -4.97
N ALA A 332 -15.24 25.68 -5.37
CA ALA A 332 -14.71 24.40 -4.91
C ALA A 332 -14.45 24.43 -3.39
N GLN A 333 -13.85 25.50 -2.87
CA GLN A 333 -13.58 25.65 -1.44
C GLN A 333 -14.86 25.73 -0.60
N VAL A 334 -15.91 26.40 -1.09
CA VAL A 334 -17.23 26.41 -0.43
C VAL A 334 -17.80 24.99 -0.34
N LEU A 335 -17.74 24.22 -1.43
CA LEU A 335 -18.19 22.83 -1.40
C LEU A 335 -17.36 22.00 -0.42
N PHE A 336 -16.03 22.12 -0.44
CA PHE A 336 -15.16 21.37 0.47
C PHE A 336 -15.44 21.70 1.94
N ALA A 337 -15.67 22.97 2.28
CA ALA A 337 -16.07 23.36 3.63
C ALA A 337 -17.36 22.65 4.08
N MET A 338 -18.38 22.61 3.22
CA MET A 338 -19.63 21.92 3.53
C MET A 338 -19.46 20.40 3.67
N VAL A 339 -18.63 19.78 2.83
CA VAL A 339 -18.29 18.35 2.94
C VAL A 339 -17.57 18.07 4.26
N ARG A 340 -16.60 18.91 4.64
CA ARG A 340 -15.89 18.76 5.93
C ARG A 340 -16.87 18.81 7.11
N ASP A 341 -17.82 19.75 7.09
CA ASP A 341 -18.84 19.88 8.13
C ASP A 341 -19.73 18.64 8.20
N GLU A 342 -20.22 18.13 7.07
CA GLU A 342 -21.03 16.91 7.02
C GLU A 342 -20.26 15.68 7.55
N MET A 343 -19.00 15.48 7.13
CA MET A 343 -18.18 14.33 7.56
C MET A 343 -17.81 14.37 9.04
N LYS A 344 -17.70 15.57 9.64
CA LYS A 344 -17.45 15.72 11.08
C LYS A 344 -18.63 15.25 11.94
N THR A 345 -19.83 15.14 11.38
CA THR A 345 -21.04 14.76 12.13
C THR A 345 -21.20 13.27 12.42
N ASN A 346 -20.43 12.38 11.75
CA ASN A 346 -20.67 10.93 11.73
C ASN A 346 -22.03 10.47 11.22
N LYS A 347 -22.89 11.34 10.70
CA LYS A 347 -24.25 10.96 10.25
C LYS A 347 -24.28 10.31 8.87
N VAL A 348 -23.18 10.39 8.13
CA VAL A 348 -23.01 9.75 6.81
C VAL A 348 -22.01 8.62 6.97
N HIS A 349 -22.47 7.39 6.81
CA HIS A 349 -21.68 6.19 7.08
C HIS A 349 -20.90 5.76 5.84
N LEU A 350 -20.05 6.67 5.35
CA LEU A 350 -19.16 6.38 4.24
C LEU A 350 -18.01 5.48 4.68
N TYR A 351 -17.59 4.61 3.76
CA TYR A 351 -16.34 3.89 3.85
C TYR A 351 -15.72 3.72 2.47
N THR A 352 -14.44 3.42 2.43
CA THR A 352 -13.72 2.99 1.24
C THR A 352 -12.94 1.71 1.54
N TYR A 353 -12.02 1.29 0.68
CA TYR A 353 -11.14 0.16 0.93
C TYR A 353 -9.68 0.54 0.72
N THR A 354 -8.80 -0.04 1.53
CA THR A 354 -7.44 -0.35 1.06
C THR A 354 -7.49 -1.68 0.31
N ALA A 355 -6.76 -1.79 -0.78
CA ALA A 355 -6.64 -2.97 -1.61
C ALA A 355 -5.17 -3.32 -1.78
N PHE A 356 -4.82 -4.56 -1.49
CA PHE A 356 -3.47 -5.09 -1.59
C PHE A 356 -3.48 -6.16 -2.66
N VAL A 357 -2.74 -5.93 -3.75
CA VAL A 357 -2.70 -6.84 -4.88
C VAL A 357 -1.29 -7.39 -5.03
N THR A 358 -1.16 -8.70 -4.87
CA THR A 358 0.13 -9.40 -4.90
C THR A 358 0.25 -10.28 -6.12
N GLY A 359 1.47 -10.46 -6.63
CA GLY A 359 1.80 -11.46 -7.63
C GLY A 359 3.21 -11.99 -7.44
N ARG A 360 3.45 -13.25 -7.77
CA ARG A 360 4.76 -13.90 -7.65
C ARG A 360 5.35 -14.17 -9.03
N LYS A 361 6.65 -13.90 -9.21
CA LYS A 361 7.34 -14.30 -10.44
C LYS A 361 7.51 -15.82 -10.47
N PRO A 362 7.22 -16.50 -11.60
CA PRO A 362 7.43 -17.94 -11.73
C PRO A 362 8.87 -18.37 -11.38
N THR A 363 9.01 -19.48 -10.66
CA THR A 363 10.31 -20.03 -10.25
C THR A 363 11.05 -20.72 -11.40
N THR A 364 10.31 -21.22 -12.39
CA THR A 364 10.85 -21.81 -13.61
C THR A 364 10.77 -20.82 -14.75
N ALA A 365 11.86 -20.62 -15.49
CA ALA A 365 11.82 -19.86 -16.73
C ALA A 365 10.86 -20.56 -17.71
N THR A 366 9.82 -19.85 -18.16
CA THR A 366 8.99 -20.32 -19.27
C THR A 366 9.91 -20.55 -20.47
N SER A 367 10.03 -21.81 -20.89
CA SER A 367 10.93 -22.26 -21.96
C SER A 367 10.53 -21.71 -23.32
#